data_AF-A0A962JHC2-F1
#
_entry.id   AF-A0A962JHC2-F1
#
_cell.length_a   1.000
_cell.length_b   1.000
_cell.length_c   1.000
_cell.angle_alpha   90.00
_cell.angle_beta   90.00
_cell.angle_gamma   90.00
#
_symmetry.space_group_name_H-M   'P 1'
#
loop_
_entity.id
_entity.type
_entity.pdbx_description
1 polymer ?
#
loop_
_entity_poly.entity_id
_entity_poly.type
_entity_poly.pdbx_seq_one_letter_code
_entity_poly.pdbx_strand_id
1 'polypeptide(L)' 'MQAIELQAQITPSHEIHLKLPAHIKAGTAKVIVMYNTQDTEPQSQKRVFGQFRHQIHLTESFDDELDADFWLGQST' A
#
# COMPACT_ATOMS: atom_id res chain seq x y z
N MET A 1 20.63 8.02 27.87
CA MET A 1 20.85 7.07 26.75
C MET A 1 21.13 7.90 25.51
N GLN A 2 22.11 7.52 24.69
CA GLN A 2 22.46 8.21 23.44
C GLN A 2 22.08 7.32 22.25
N ALA A 3 21.59 7.91 21.18
CA ALA A 3 21.27 7.22 19.94
C ALA A 3 22.25 7.64 18.84
N ILE A 4 22.62 6.70 17.99
CA ILE A 4 23.40 6.94 16.78
C ILE A 4 22.62 6.38 15.60
N GLU A 5 22.62 7.10 14.49
CA GLU A 5 22.11 6.59 13.22
C GLU A 5 23.26 5.97 12.44
N LEU A 6 23.07 4.73 11.99
CA LEU A 6 24.03 4.01 11.18
C LEU A 6 23.32 3.55 9.91
N GLN A 7 23.91 3.86 8.76
CA GLN A 7 23.41 3.35 7.50
C GLN A 7 23.74 1.87 7.40
N ALA A 8 22.73 1.05 7.16
CA ALA A 8 22.85 -0.40 7.08
C ALA A 8 21.95 -0.95 5.98
N GLN A 9 22.36 -2.05 5.37
CA GLN A 9 21.56 -2.77 4.38
C GLN A 9 21.06 -4.08 4.99
N ILE A 10 19.83 -4.43 4.66
CA ILE A 10 19.27 -5.75 4.96
C ILE A 10 19.77 -6.70 3.88
N THR A 11 20.47 -7.76 4.27
CA THR A 11 20.99 -8.76 3.33
C THR A 11 19.86 -9.64 2.78
N PRO A 12 20.10 -10.41 1.70
CA PRO A 12 19.13 -11.42 1.23
C PRO A 12 18.81 -12.51 2.28
N SER A 13 19.70 -12.76 3.23
CA SER A 13 19.46 -13.66 4.37
C SER A 13 18.66 -13.02 5.51
N HIS A 14 18.15 -11.80 5.30
CA HIS A 14 17.38 -11.02 6.29
C HIS A 14 18.22 -10.62 7.52
N GLU A 15 19.51 -10.37 7.33
CA GLU A 15 20.41 -9.91 8.38
C GLU A 15 20.75 -8.43 8.23
N ILE A 16 21.09 -7.78 9.34
CA ILE A 16 21.61 -6.41 9.37
C ILE A 16 23.00 -6.43 10.00
N HIS A 17 24.01 -5.97 9.26
CA HIS A 17 25.38 -5.89 9.76
C HIS A 17 25.69 -4.46 10.18
N LEU A 18 25.89 -4.24 11.49
CA LEU A 18 26.19 -2.93 12.07
C LEU A 18 27.63 -2.91 12.57
N LYS A 19 28.41 -1.92 12.13
CA LYS A 19 29.76 -1.66 12.65
C LYS A 19 29.75 -0.38 13.48
N LEU A 20 29.95 -0.53 14.79
CA LEU A 20 30.07 0.61 15.69
C LEU A 20 31.39 1.38 15.44
N PRO A 21 31.39 2.72 15.50
CA PRO A 21 32.60 3.52 15.47
C PRO A 21 33.56 3.20 16.63
N ALA A 22 34.87 3.36 16.41
CA ALA A 22 35.92 3.00 17.38
C ALA A 22 35.88 3.78 18.70
N HIS A 23 35.18 4.91 18.76
CA HIS A 23 35.05 5.73 19.98
C HIS A 23 33.97 5.22 20.94
N ILE A 24 33.14 4.25 20.52
CA ILE A 24 32.10 3.66 21.36
C ILE A 24 32.69 2.56 22.24
N LYS A 25 32.52 2.70 23.55
CA LYS A 25 33.01 1.71 24.53
C LYS A 25 32.17 0.44 24.48
N ALA A 26 32.81 -0.69 24.76
CA ALA A 26 32.12 -1.97 24.92
C ALA A 26 31.14 -1.92 26.10
N GLY A 27 29.95 -2.48 25.89
CA GLY A 27 28.87 -2.51 26.88
C GLY A 27 27.55 -2.97 26.26
N THR A 28 26.47 -2.84 27.01
CA THR A 28 25.12 -3.18 26.54
C THR A 28 24.54 -2.04 25.70
N ALA A 29 23.97 -2.38 24.54
CA ALA A 29 23.27 -1.44 23.68
C ALA A 29 21.87 -1.99 23.35
N LYS A 30 20.91 -1.07 23.16
CA LYS A 30 19.58 -1.38 22.63
C LYS A 30 19.56 -1.04 21.15
N VAL A 31 19.16 -1.99 20.31
CA VAL A 31 19.02 -1.79 18.87
C VAL A 31 17.53 -1.56 18.55
N ILE A 32 17.23 -0.52 17.78
CA ILE A 32 15.90 -0.23 17.25
C ILE A 32 16.03 -0.17 15.74
N VAL A 33 15.29 -1.01 15.03
CA VAL A 33 15.34 -1.10 13.56
C VAL A 33 14.07 -0.49 13.00
N MET A 34 14.23 0.49 12.12
CA MET A 34 13.19 1.02 11.26
C MET A 34 13.58 0.69 9.83
N TYR A 35 12.68 0.07 9.08
CA TYR A 35 12.90 -0.25 7.67
C TYR A 35 11.66 0.15 6.89
N ASN A 36 11.85 0.60 5.66
CA ASN A 36 10.73 0.86 4.78
C ASN A 36 10.18 -0.49 4.31
N THR A 37 8.92 -0.76 4.62
CA THR A 37 8.17 -1.72 3.83
C THR A 37 8.04 -1.11 2.44
N GLN A 38 8.69 -1.71 1.45
CA GLN A 38 8.12 -1.62 0.11
C GLN A 38 6.87 -2.49 0.17
N ASP A 39 5.80 -1.94 0.75
CA ASP A 39 4.48 -2.48 0.56
C ASP A 39 4.30 -2.47 -0.96
N THR A 40 4.50 -3.65 -1.55
CA THR A 40 3.84 -4.01 -2.78
C THR A 40 2.37 -4.12 -2.39
N GLU A 41 1.75 -2.98 -2.05
CA GLU A 41 0.31 -2.91 -2.08
C GLU A 41 -0.04 -3.40 -3.49
N PRO A 42 -0.84 -4.48 -3.63
CA PRO A 42 -1.31 -4.84 -4.95
C PRO A 42 -1.94 -3.58 -5.49
N GLN A 43 -1.37 -3.02 -6.56
CA GLN A 43 -1.92 -1.83 -7.21
C GLN A 43 -3.38 -2.13 -7.46
N SER A 44 -4.27 -1.61 -6.60
CA SER A 44 -5.70 -1.73 -6.81
C SER A 44 -5.90 -1.02 -8.12
N GLN A 45 -6.23 -1.78 -9.18
CA GLN A 45 -6.38 -1.25 -10.52
C GLN A 45 -7.16 0.05 -10.40
N LYS A 46 -6.54 1.17 -10.82
CA LYS A 46 -7.20 2.48 -10.75
C LYS A 46 -8.51 2.34 -11.51
N ARG A 47 -9.63 2.32 -10.78
CA ARG A 47 -10.95 2.31 -11.41
C ARG A 47 -11.05 3.62 -12.18
N VAL A 48 -11.09 3.52 -13.50
CA VAL A 48 -11.36 4.68 -14.36
C VAL A 48 -12.82 5.05 -14.11
N PHE A 49 -13.04 6.27 -13.61
CA PHE A 49 -14.37 6.80 -13.34
C PHE A 49 -15.22 6.70 -14.61
N GLY A 50 -16.40 6.06 -14.53
CA GLY A 50 -17.30 5.86 -15.68
C GLY A 50 -17.28 4.47 -16.33
N GLN A 51 -16.50 3.51 -15.83
CA GLN A 51 -16.62 2.10 -16.27
C GLN A 51 -17.78 1.41 -15.55
N PHE A 52 -19.00 1.63 -16.03
CA PHE A 52 -20.13 0.74 -15.76
C PHE A 52 -19.95 -0.51 -16.63
N ARG A 53 -20.30 -1.70 -16.09
CA ARG A 53 -20.06 -2.99 -16.76
C ARG A 53 -20.79 -3.13 -18.11
N HIS A 54 -21.80 -2.31 -18.37
CA HIS A 54 -22.59 -2.28 -19.58
C HIS A 54 -22.79 -0.83 -20.05
N GLN A 55 -23.00 -0.62 -21.36
CA GLN A 55 -23.41 0.68 -21.89
C GLN A 55 -24.71 1.10 -21.20
N ILE A 56 -24.70 2.27 -20.56
CA ILE A 56 -25.88 2.85 -19.94
C ILE A 56 -26.85 3.18 -21.08
N HIS A 57 -27.95 2.44 -21.15
CA HIS A 57 -29.08 2.78 -22.01
C HIS A 57 -30.04 3.65 -21.22
N LEU A 58 -30.19 4.90 -21.64
CA LEU A 58 -31.26 5.79 -21.18
C LEU A 58 -32.50 5.53 -22.03
N THR A 59 -33.66 5.48 -21.40
CA THR A 59 -34.97 5.42 -22.04
C THR A 59 -35.23 6.72 -22.83
N GLU A 60 -36.17 6.69 -23.79
CA GLU A 60 -36.44 7.84 -24.68
C GLU A 60 -36.96 9.08 -23.93
N SER A 61 -37.47 8.91 -22.72
CA SER A 61 -37.94 9.96 -21.83
C SER A 61 -37.00 10.08 -20.63
N PHE A 62 -36.39 11.26 -20.48
CA PHE A 62 -35.43 11.53 -19.41
C PHE A 62 -36.10 11.75 -18.05
N ASP A 63 -37.39 12.08 -18.04
CA ASP A 63 -38.15 12.40 -16.83
C ASP A 63 -38.80 11.16 -16.18
N ASP A 64 -38.74 10.00 -16.85
CA ASP A 64 -39.32 8.77 -16.33
C ASP A 64 -38.39 8.06 -15.35
N GLU A 65 -38.97 7.30 -14.42
CA GLU A 65 -38.20 6.52 -13.45
C GLU A 65 -37.30 5.50 -14.16
N LEU A 66 -36.05 5.42 -13.71
CA LEU A 66 -35.08 4.46 -14.22
C LEU A 66 -35.50 3.04 -13.85
N ASP A 67 -35.35 2.11 -14.79
CA ASP A 67 -35.68 0.70 -14.57
C ASP A 67 -34.93 0.12 -13.35
N ALA A 68 -35.58 -0.80 -12.63
CA ALA A 68 -35.01 -1.39 -11.42
C ALA A 68 -33.64 -2.07 -11.66
N ASP A 69 -33.42 -2.59 -12.87
CA ASP A 69 -32.19 -3.27 -13.27
C ASP A 69 -31.06 -2.30 -13.68
N PHE A 70 -31.36 -0.99 -13.82
CA PHE A 70 -30.41 0.06 -14.18
C PHE A 70 -29.30 0.22 -13.15
N TRP A 71 -29.66 0.14 -11.86
CA TRP A 71 -28.76 0.59 -10.81
C TRP A 71 -27.59 -0.37 -10.59
N LEU A 72 -27.81 -1.68 -10.58
CA LEU A 72 -26.78 -2.62 -10.11
C LEU A 72 -26.96 -4.06 -10.62
N GLY A 73 -27.32 -4.24 -11.90
CA GLY A 73 -27.30 -5.53 -12.63
C GLY A 73 -27.43 -6.79 -11.75
N GLN A 74 -28.65 -7.28 -11.57
CA GLN A 74 -28.96 -8.33 -10.60
C GLN A 74 -28.02 -9.53 -10.72
N SER A 75 -27.44 -9.94 -9.58
CA SER A 75 -26.70 -11.18 -9.46
C SER A 75 -27.67 -12.35 -9.39
N THR A 76 -27.82 -13.06 -10.51
CA THR A 76 -28.38 -14.42 -10.52
C THR A 76 -27.25 -15.43 -10.60
#